data_AF-A0A0C1RLA1-F1
#
_entry.id   AF-A0A0C1RLA1-F1
#
_cell.length_a   1.000
_cell.length_b   1.000
_cell.length_c   1.000
_cell.angle_alpha   90.00
_cell.angle_beta   90.00
_cell.angle_gamma   90.00
#
_symmetry.space_group_name_H-M   'P 1'
#
loop_
_entity.id
_entity.type
_entity.pdbx_description
1 polymer ?
#
loop_
_entity_poly.entity_id
_entity_poly.type
_entity_poly.pdbx_seq_one_letter_code
_entity_poly.pdbx_strand_id
1 'polypeptide(L)'
;LNPFYLIPHLDKSSFFTSINLWENFSWFKLPLGASFFTVVIFITFNYGTLAYFIWQALWRCFRDPKSTMLSKQQSYWLTAYFAVCTLGCVNWKDFVASPYYHWSVLRDSIAFILFLDLWLFLFLIAALIPHRQLLQDWVRYKKSFIDNNSWKRSLVRDLIWGEKSPALVAIALNAIILITPLLLLLVLNFERGINRNNPLFALALAGSLAMVYAALAQFMLFLKNRYRIFWTIATLTALIVLPIIIALLLTANTSDNYFPWFFSVAAPLITLFADSYPISPIQFLFAIFCQLVTVWLLVFKLKQQLDKTEELT
;
A
#
# COMPACT_ATOMS: atom_id res chain seq x y z
N LEU A 1 -8.71 -4.76 17.98
CA LEU A 1 -9.23 -4.65 19.36
C LEU A 1 -9.84 -5.98 19.72
N ASN A 2 -9.38 -6.64 20.79
CA ASN A 2 -10.23 -7.59 21.48
C ASN A 2 -10.51 -7.04 22.89
N PRO A 3 -11.69 -6.46 23.16
CA PRO A 3 -12.03 -5.84 24.44
C PRO A 3 -12.03 -6.84 25.63
N PHE A 4 -11.87 -8.13 25.37
CA PHE A 4 -11.91 -9.20 26.37
C PHE A 4 -10.80 -9.17 27.43
N TYR A 5 -9.66 -8.52 27.18
CA TYR A 5 -8.57 -8.41 28.17
C TYR A 5 -8.86 -7.44 29.33
N LEU A 6 -9.90 -6.60 29.20
CA LEU A 6 -10.28 -5.63 30.23
C LEU A 6 -11.36 -6.15 31.18
N ILE A 7 -11.88 -7.37 30.93
CA ILE A 7 -12.95 -7.96 31.72
C ILE A 7 -12.35 -9.09 32.58
N PRO A 8 -12.37 -8.97 33.91
CA PRO A 8 -11.91 -10.03 34.79
C PRO A 8 -12.81 -11.28 34.68
N HIS A 9 -12.21 -12.47 34.74
CA HIS A 9 -12.87 -13.80 34.70
C HIS A 9 -13.44 -14.28 33.36
N LEU A 10 -12.99 -13.69 32.25
CA LEU A 10 -13.49 -14.04 30.91
C LEU A 10 -12.91 -15.36 30.37
N ASP A 11 -11.78 -15.79 30.94
CA ASP A 11 -11.16 -17.12 30.81
C ASP A 11 -12.08 -18.28 31.25
N LYS A 12 -13.09 -18.00 32.07
CA LYS A 12 -14.07 -18.99 32.55
C LYS A 12 -15.32 -19.09 31.66
N SER A 13 -15.46 -18.25 30.64
CA SER A 13 -16.63 -18.26 29.77
C SER A 13 -16.46 -19.25 28.61
N SER A 14 -17.45 -20.12 28.40
CA SER A 14 -17.47 -21.09 27.31
C SER A 14 -17.60 -20.46 25.91
N PHE A 15 -17.96 -19.17 25.83
CA PHE A 15 -18.10 -18.42 24.59
C PHE A 15 -16.79 -17.82 24.07
N PHE A 16 -15.76 -17.66 24.91
CA PHE A 16 -14.52 -16.97 24.56
C PHE A 16 -13.28 -17.80 24.91
N THR A 17 -13.15 -18.96 24.27
CA THR A 17 -11.97 -19.84 24.32
C THR A 17 -10.71 -19.27 23.64
N SER A 18 -10.79 -18.05 23.09
CA SER A 18 -9.75 -17.40 22.26
C SER A 18 -8.71 -16.59 23.04
N ILE A 19 -8.80 -16.50 24.37
CA ILE A 19 -7.81 -15.80 25.22
C ILE A 19 -6.43 -16.47 25.12
N ASN A 20 -6.38 -17.79 24.90
CA ASN A 20 -5.14 -18.55 24.69
C ASN A 20 -4.43 -18.24 23.36
N LEU A 21 -5.05 -17.49 22.43
CA LEU A 21 -4.42 -17.13 21.15
C LEU A 21 -3.26 -16.14 21.33
N TRP A 22 -3.31 -15.29 22.35
CA TRP A 22 -2.26 -14.29 22.55
C TRP A 22 -1.08 -14.81 23.35
N GLU A 23 -1.23 -15.86 24.18
CA GLU A 23 -0.08 -16.42 24.93
C GLU A 23 1.06 -16.86 23.99
N ASN A 24 0.70 -17.30 22.78
CA ASN A 24 1.65 -17.71 21.75
C ASN A 24 2.09 -16.58 20.82
N PHE A 25 1.53 -15.37 20.94
CA PHE A 25 1.88 -14.24 20.09
C PHE A 25 3.33 -13.79 20.34
N SER A 26 4.13 -13.87 19.28
CA SER A 26 5.48 -13.31 19.26
C SER A 26 5.61 -12.31 18.13
N TRP A 27 6.10 -11.12 18.48
CA TRP A 27 6.50 -10.11 17.51
C TRP A 27 8.00 -10.27 17.25
N PHE A 28 8.36 -10.64 16.02
CA PHE A 28 9.64 -11.27 15.73
C PHE A 28 9.85 -12.48 16.66
N LYS A 29 10.94 -12.50 17.41
CA LYS A 29 11.22 -13.51 18.44
C LYS A 29 10.82 -13.07 19.84
N LEU A 30 10.29 -11.86 20.01
CA LEU A 30 9.89 -11.31 21.31
C LEU A 30 8.52 -11.88 21.69
N PRO A 31 8.40 -12.65 22.78
CA PRO A 31 7.13 -13.23 23.21
C PRO A 31 6.26 -12.17 23.90
N LEU A 32 5.77 -11.20 23.12
CA LEU A 32 4.95 -10.09 23.64
C LEU A 32 3.66 -10.58 24.28
N GLY A 33 3.17 -11.74 23.86
CA GLY A 33 2.00 -12.42 24.40
C GLY A 33 2.16 -13.06 25.78
N ALA A 34 3.40 -13.26 26.26
CA ALA A 34 3.66 -14.01 27.48
C ALA A 34 3.29 -13.26 28.77
N SER A 35 3.12 -11.94 28.71
CA SER A 35 2.75 -11.12 29.86
C SER A 35 1.72 -10.07 29.47
N PHE A 36 0.72 -9.86 30.34
CA PHE A 36 -0.25 -8.79 30.17
C PHE A 36 0.44 -7.42 30.04
N PHE A 37 1.49 -7.17 30.84
CA PHE A 37 2.22 -5.90 30.79
C PHE A 37 2.91 -5.67 29.44
N THR A 38 3.51 -6.70 28.84
CA THR A 38 4.16 -6.58 27.52
C THR A 38 3.15 -6.33 26.41
N VAL A 39 1.98 -6.98 26.47
CA VAL A 39 0.86 -6.71 25.56
C VAL A 39 0.38 -5.26 25.69
N VAL A 40 0.14 -4.78 26.91
CA VAL A 40 -0.34 -3.42 27.16
C VAL A 40 0.66 -2.38 26.66
N ILE A 41 1.95 -2.51 27.01
CA ILE A 41 3.00 -1.58 26.56
C ILE A 41 3.05 -1.55 25.03
N PHE A 42 3.04 -2.72 24.37
CA PHE A 42 3.08 -2.79 22.92
C PHE A 42 1.86 -2.12 22.28
N ILE A 43 0.65 -2.38 22.78
CA ILE A 43 -0.57 -1.76 22.27
C ILE A 43 -0.56 -0.25 22.47
N THR A 44 -0.23 0.22 23.67
CA THR A 44 -0.17 1.65 23.99
C THR A 44 0.86 2.37 23.11
N PHE A 45 2.01 1.74 22.87
CA PHE A 45 3.04 2.28 21.98
C PHE A 45 2.54 2.38 20.53
N ASN A 46 1.91 1.32 20.00
CA ASN A 46 1.38 1.34 18.63
C ASN A 46 0.24 2.35 18.47
N TYR A 47 -0.67 2.39 19.44
CA TYR A 47 -1.77 3.34 19.45
C TYR A 47 -1.27 4.79 19.52
N GLY A 48 -0.32 5.08 20.42
CA GLY A 48 0.28 6.41 20.55
C GLY A 48 0.99 6.85 19.27
N THR A 49 1.72 5.94 18.62
CA THR A 49 2.43 6.23 17.37
C THR A 49 1.48 6.52 16.22
N LEU A 50 0.44 5.70 16.03
CA LEU A 50 -0.57 5.95 14.99
C LEU A 50 -1.40 7.20 15.28
N ALA A 51 -1.80 7.43 16.54
CA ALA A 51 -2.49 8.64 16.96
C ALA A 51 -1.64 9.89 16.72
N TYR A 52 -0.32 9.81 16.92
CA TYR A 52 0.60 10.89 16.60
C TYR A 52 0.61 11.23 15.11
N PHE A 53 0.67 10.24 14.20
CA PHE A 53 0.59 10.49 12.76
C PHE A 53 -0.75 11.10 12.35
N ILE A 54 -1.86 10.63 12.93
CA ILE A 54 -3.20 11.21 12.70
C ILE A 54 -3.24 12.66 13.19
N TRP A 55 -2.69 12.93 14.38
CA TRP A 55 -2.64 14.27 14.94
C TRP A 55 -1.80 15.22 14.07
N GLN A 56 -0.64 14.77 13.59
CA GLN A 56 0.17 15.55 12.65
C GLN A 56 -0.60 15.88 11.37
N ALA A 57 -1.33 14.91 10.81
CA ALA A 57 -2.13 15.12 9.61
C ALA A 57 -3.24 16.14 9.84
N LEU A 58 -3.98 16.00 10.95
CA LEU A 58 -5.06 16.92 11.33
C LEU A 58 -4.52 18.34 11.56
N TRP A 59 -3.47 18.48 12.36
CA TRP A 59 -2.86 19.78 12.67
C TRP A 59 -2.45 20.52 11.40
N ARG A 60 -1.90 19.80 10.42
CA ARG A 60 -1.50 20.35 9.13
C ARG A 60 -2.70 20.79 8.30
N CYS A 61 -3.74 19.96 8.20
CA CYS A 61 -4.98 20.31 7.53
C CYS A 61 -5.67 21.54 8.14
N PHE A 62 -5.63 21.70 9.47
CA PHE A 62 -6.18 22.87 10.14
C PHE A 62 -5.38 24.14 9.86
N ARG A 63 -4.04 24.04 9.79
CA ARG A 63 -3.18 25.20 9.55
C ARG A 63 -3.19 25.65 8.09
N ASP A 64 -3.22 24.71 7.15
CA ASP A 64 -3.30 24.99 5.72
C ASP A 64 -4.21 23.98 5.01
N PRO A 65 -5.50 24.33 4.82
CA PRO A 65 -6.48 23.42 4.21
C PRO A 65 -6.21 23.14 2.73
N LYS A 66 -5.30 23.88 2.09
CA LYS A 66 -4.89 23.65 0.70
C LYS A 66 -3.67 22.74 0.58
N SER A 67 -2.97 22.49 1.69
CA SER A 67 -1.80 21.60 1.74
C SER A 67 -2.22 20.12 1.73
N THR A 68 -1.27 19.24 1.42
CA THR A 68 -1.44 17.79 1.60
C THR A 68 -1.56 17.46 3.09
N MET A 69 -2.28 16.39 3.43
CA MET A 69 -2.49 15.99 4.83
C MET A 69 -1.18 15.57 5.49
N LEU A 70 -0.34 14.85 4.77
CA LEU A 70 1.00 14.46 5.21
C LEU A 70 2.08 15.06 4.32
N SER A 71 3.24 15.33 4.90
CA SER A 71 4.45 15.57 4.11
C SER A 71 4.98 14.24 3.55
N LYS A 72 5.75 14.30 2.47
CA LYS A 72 6.38 13.11 1.87
C LYS A 72 7.27 12.38 2.87
N GLN A 73 8.06 13.13 3.64
CA GLN A 73 8.90 12.57 4.69
C GLN A 73 8.08 11.87 5.79
N GLN A 74 6.98 12.48 6.26
CA GLN A 74 6.10 11.86 7.24
C GLN A 74 5.50 10.56 6.69
N SER A 75 5.14 10.51 5.40
CA SER A 75 4.65 9.28 4.79
C SER A 75 5.70 8.17 4.78
N TYR A 76 6.97 8.48 4.48
CA TYR A 76 8.03 7.46 4.49
C TYR A 76 8.24 6.88 5.88
N TRP A 77 8.18 7.73 6.93
CA TRP A 77 8.27 7.27 8.31
C TRP A 77 7.07 6.42 8.72
N LEU A 78 5.85 6.83 8.38
CA LEU A 78 4.63 6.05 8.64
C LEU A 78 4.71 4.69 7.97
N THR A 79 5.11 4.66 6.70
CA THR A 79 5.23 3.43 5.91
C THR A 79 6.32 2.52 6.44
N ALA A 80 7.48 3.04 6.80
CA ALA A 80 8.56 2.26 7.39
C ALA A 80 8.14 1.66 8.75
N TYR A 81 7.48 2.47 9.59
CA TYR A 81 6.92 2.02 10.85
C TYR A 81 5.89 0.90 10.65
N PHE A 82 4.96 1.09 9.71
CA PHE A 82 3.95 0.09 9.38
C PHE A 82 4.57 -1.21 8.89
N ALA A 83 5.54 -1.13 7.97
CA ALA A 83 6.27 -2.28 7.44
C ALA A 83 6.97 -3.08 8.55
N VAL A 84 7.62 -2.40 9.49
CA VAL A 84 8.27 -3.07 10.65
C VAL A 84 7.24 -3.71 11.56
N CYS A 85 6.11 -3.04 11.82
CA CYS A 85 5.05 -3.56 12.66
C CYS A 85 4.42 -4.82 12.07
N THR A 86 4.03 -4.79 10.79
CA THR A 86 3.39 -5.92 10.10
C THR A 86 4.35 -7.08 9.88
N LEU A 87 5.61 -6.80 9.52
CA LEU A 87 6.64 -7.83 9.37
C LEU A 87 6.94 -8.56 10.67
N GLY A 88 6.93 -7.86 11.81
CA GLY A 88 7.14 -8.50 13.10
C GLY A 88 6.00 -9.43 13.49
N CYS A 89 4.80 -9.28 12.93
CA CYS A 89 3.67 -10.20 13.16
C CYS A 89 3.77 -11.52 12.39
N VAL A 90 4.77 -11.70 11.52
CA VAL A 90 5.04 -12.99 10.87
C VAL A 90 5.45 -14.01 11.94
N ASN A 91 5.08 -15.29 11.77
CA ASN A 91 5.45 -16.34 12.72
C ASN A 91 6.93 -16.74 12.60
N TRP A 92 7.81 -15.94 13.21
CA TRP A 92 9.26 -16.10 13.13
C TRP A 92 9.81 -17.31 13.89
N LYS A 93 9.08 -17.83 14.88
CA LYS A 93 9.49 -19.03 15.64
C LYS A 93 9.53 -20.24 14.71
N ASP A 94 8.42 -20.48 14.01
CA ASP A 94 8.29 -21.61 13.10
C ASP A 94 9.13 -21.42 11.83
N PHE A 95 9.28 -20.16 11.39
CA PHE A 95 10.12 -19.78 10.25
C PHE A 95 11.60 -20.14 10.44
N VAL A 96 12.16 -19.91 11.63
CA VAL A 96 13.59 -20.16 11.91
C VAL A 96 13.82 -21.59 12.41
N ALA A 97 12.92 -22.12 13.23
CA ALA A 97 13.14 -23.38 13.95
C ALA A 97 12.76 -24.63 13.14
N SER A 98 11.80 -24.53 12.23
CA SER A 98 11.31 -25.71 11.49
C SER A 98 12.00 -25.85 10.12
N PRO A 99 12.70 -26.96 9.84
CA PRO A 99 13.15 -27.28 8.48
C PRO A 99 11.97 -27.56 7.52
N TYR A 100 10.76 -27.73 8.06
CA TYR A 100 9.51 -27.94 7.33
C TYR A 100 8.53 -26.78 7.54
N TYR A 101 9.00 -25.53 7.55
CA TYR A 101 8.10 -24.39 7.64
C TYR A 101 7.11 -24.42 6.48
N HIS A 102 5.83 -24.61 6.81
CA HIS A 102 4.81 -24.92 5.83
C HIS A 102 4.49 -23.65 5.02
N TRP A 103 4.73 -23.69 3.71
CA TRP A 103 4.52 -22.57 2.78
C TRP A 103 3.14 -21.91 2.93
N SER A 104 2.10 -22.66 3.29
CA SER A 104 0.76 -22.11 3.49
C SER A 104 0.69 -21.08 4.63
N VAL A 105 1.41 -21.28 5.74
CA VAL A 105 1.41 -20.34 6.88
C VAL A 105 2.11 -19.04 6.50
N LEU A 106 3.22 -19.12 5.77
CA LEU A 106 3.91 -17.96 5.22
C LEU A 106 3.02 -17.20 4.23
N ARG A 107 2.37 -17.94 3.33
CA ARG A 107 1.46 -17.40 2.32
C ARG A 107 0.30 -16.65 2.97
N ASP A 108 -0.32 -17.22 4.00
CA ASP A 108 -1.45 -16.58 4.69
C ASP A 108 -1.00 -15.31 5.43
N SER A 109 0.22 -15.33 6.00
CA SER A 109 0.84 -14.14 6.61
C SER A 109 1.08 -13.05 5.56
N ILE A 110 1.66 -13.39 4.41
CA ILE A 110 1.89 -12.44 3.29
C ILE A 110 0.56 -11.89 2.77
N ALA A 111 -0.47 -12.74 2.64
CA ALA A 111 -1.80 -12.32 2.20
C ALA A 111 -2.39 -11.25 3.14
N PHE A 112 -2.27 -11.46 4.45
CA PHE A 112 -2.74 -10.50 5.44
C PHE A 112 -1.94 -9.19 5.41
N ILE A 113 -0.62 -9.26 5.23
CA ILE A 113 0.22 -8.07 5.08
C ILE A 113 -0.16 -7.30 3.81
N LEU A 114 -0.31 -7.96 2.67
CA LEU A 114 -0.75 -7.32 1.41
C LEU A 114 -2.11 -6.64 1.54
N PHE A 115 -3.04 -7.25 2.28
CA PHE A 115 -4.35 -6.65 2.57
C PHE A 115 -4.22 -5.38 3.41
N LEU A 116 -3.39 -5.41 4.46
CA LEU A 116 -3.10 -4.25 5.30
C LEU A 116 -2.38 -3.14 4.52
N ASP A 117 -1.41 -3.50 3.68
CA ASP A 117 -0.66 -2.58 2.83
C ASP A 117 -1.58 -1.87 1.84
N LEU A 118 -2.56 -2.57 1.25
CA LEU A 118 -3.58 -1.97 0.39
C LEU A 118 -4.30 -0.82 1.11
N TRP A 119 -4.75 -1.04 2.35
CA TRP A 119 -5.42 0.01 3.12
C TRP A 119 -4.49 1.19 3.44
N LEU A 120 -3.24 0.91 3.80
CA LEU A 120 -2.24 1.95 3.99
C LEU A 120 -2.04 2.76 2.72
N PHE A 121 -1.93 2.12 1.55
CA PHE A 121 -1.76 2.80 0.27
C PHE A 121 -2.95 3.66 -0.10
N LEU A 122 -4.18 3.19 0.11
CA LEU A 122 -5.38 3.99 -0.13
C LEU A 122 -5.37 5.25 0.76
N PHE A 123 -4.97 5.10 2.03
CA PHE A 123 -4.77 6.24 2.93
C PHE A 123 -3.67 7.18 2.42
N LEU A 124 -2.51 6.66 1.99
CA LEU A 124 -1.41 7.48 1.46
C LEU A 124 -1.78 8.22 0.17
N ILE A 125 -2.52 7.58 -0.74
CA ILE A 125 -3.06 8.21 -1.95
C ILE A 125 -3.94 9.41 -1.55
N ALA A 126 -4.84 9.23 -0.58
CA ALA A 126 -5.69 10.32 -0.10
C ALA A 126 -4.89 11.42 0.62
N ALA A 127 -3.88 11.05 1.42
CA ALA A 127 -3.12 11.97 2.27
C ALA A 127 -2.05 12.78 1.53
N LEU A 128 -1.46 12.22 0.45
CA LEU A 128 -0.30 12.80 -0.23
C LEU A 128 -0.64 13.50 -1.54
N ILE A 129 -1.73 13.17 -2.23
CA ILE A 129 -1.95 13.69 -3.58
C ILE A 129 -2.27 15.19 -3.53
N PRO A 130 -1.40 16.04 -4.11
CA PRO A 130 -1.62 17.47 -4.12
C PRO A 130 -2.81 17.82 -5.01
N HIS A 131 -3.54 18.84 -4.57
CA HIS A 131 -4.63 19.41 -5.30
C HIS A 131 -4.15 20.19 -6.54
N ARG A 132 -5.03 20.40 -7.53
CA ARG A 132 -4.73 21.12 -8.79
C ARG A 132 -3.95 22.43 -8.59
N GLN A 133 -4.33 23.26 -7.61
CA GLN A 133 -3.70 24.57 -7.36
C GLN A 133 -2.22 24.44 -7.00
N LEU A 134 -1.88 23.55 -6.06
CA LEU A 134 -0.48 23.30 -5.68
C LEU A 134 0.35 22.80 -6.85
N LEU A 135 -0.24 21.95 -7.69
CA LEU A 135 0.43 21.42 -8.87
C LEU A 135 0.70 22.52 -9.91
N GLN A 136 -0.22 23.46 -10.10
CA GLN A 136 -0.02 24.60 -10.99
C GLN A 136 1.06 25.56 -10.45
N ASP A 137 1.04 25.83 -9.15
CA ASP A 137 2.04 26.69 -8.49
C ASP A 137 3.45 26.08 -8.58
N TRP A 138 3.54 24.75 -8.50
CA TRP A 138 4.80 24.03 -8.67
C TRP A 138 5.40 24.21 -10.08
N VAL A 139 4.58 24.19 -11.12
CA VAL A 139 5.07 24.31 -12.51
C VAL A 139 5.51 25.74 -12.81
N ARG A 140 4.76 26.72 -12.30
CA ARG A 140 5.18 28.13 -12.33
C ARG A 140 6.55 28.32 -11.68
N TYR A 141 6.72 27.77 -10.48
CA TYR A 141 8.00 27.81 -9.76
C TYR A 141 9.12 27.10 -10.53
N LYS A 142 8.83 25.95 -11.14
CA LYS A 142 9.77 25.19 -11.96
C LYS A 142 10.34 26.02 -13.11
N LYS A 143 9.52 26.84 -13.78
CA LYS A 143 9.92 27.64 -14.95
C LYS A 143 10.89 28.77 -14.57
N SER A 144 10.73 29.38 -13.40
CA SER A 144 11.65 30.42 -12.89
C SER A 144 13.08 29.92 -12.62
N PHE A 145 13.30 28.60 -12.54
CA PHE A 145 14.61 28.01 -12.26
C PHE A 145 15.27 27.33 -13.47
N ILE A 146 14.68 27.40 -14.68
CA ILE A 146 15.17 26.72 -15.89
C ILE A 146 16.53 27.28 -16.37
N ASP A 147 16.94 28.47 -15.94
CA ASP A 147 18.19 29.11 -16.37
C ASP A 147 19.49 28.51 -15.78
N ASN A 148 19.42 27.56 -14.84
CA ASN A 148 20.63 27.01 -14.21
C ASN A 148 20.80 25.50 -14.40
N ASN A 149 22.00 25.08 -14.83
CA ASN A 149 22.38 23.69 -15.12
C ASN A 149 22.30 22.75 -13.88
N SER A 150 22.14 23.30 -12.66
CA SER A 150 21.89 22.56 -11.41
C SER A 150 20.44 22.01 -11.28
N TRP A 151 19.56 22.31 -12.24
CA TRP A 151 18.13 22.05 -12.19
C TRP A 151 17.73 20.57 -12.14
N LYS A 152 18.43 19.67 -12.85
CA LYS A 152 18.06 18.23 -12.85
C LYS A 152 18.20 17.61 -11.44
N ARG A 153 19.22 18.02 -10.67
CA ARG A 153 19.44 17.54 -9.31
C ARG A 153 18.46 18.16 -8.31
N SER A 154 18.05 19.42 -8.51
CA SER A 154 17.02 20.05 -7.69
C SER A 154 15.63 19.48 -7.95
N LEU A 155 15.29 19.10 -9.20
CA LEU A 155 14.01 18.46 -9.54
C LEU A 155 13.81 17.10 -8.88
N VAL A 156 14.82 16.22 -8.92
CA VAL A 156 14.70 14.90 -8.27
C VAL A 156 14.56 15.06 -6.76
N ARG A 157 15.37 15.96 -6.17
CA ARG A 157 15.26 16.30 -4.75
C ARG A 157 13.87 16.84 -4.41
N ASP A 158 13.32 17.70 -5.26
CA ASP A 158 12.00 18.29 -5.06
C ASP A 158 10.86 17.29 -5.29
N LEU A 159 11.00 16.30 -6.17
CA LEU A 159 10.03 15.20 -6.29
C LEU A 159 10.02 14.29 -5.06
N ILE A 160 11.17 14.04 -4.46
CA ILE A 160 11.31 13.17 -3.28
C ILE A 160 10.87 13.89 -2.00
N TRP A 161 11.24 15.16 -1.84
CA TRP A 161 11.09 15.90 -0.58
C TRP A 161 10.11 17.08 -0.68
N GLY A 162 9.90 17.62 -1.87
CA GLY A 162 9.08 18.82 -2.09
C GLY A 162 7.60 18.52 -1.94
N GLU A 163 6.91 19.39 -1.19
CA GLU A 163 5.50 19.22 -0.83
C GLU A 163 4.55 19.61 -1.97
N LYS A 164 5.00 20.49 -2.88
CA LYS A 164 4.17 20.98 -4.00
C LYS A 164 4.31 20.12 -5.26
N SER A 165 5.31 19.25 -5.31
CA SER A 165 5.58 18.42 -6.49
C SER A 165 4.67 17.18 -6.53
N PRO A 166 4.46 16.58 -7.72
CA PRO A 166 3.57 15.43 -7.87
C PRO A 166 3.84 14.32 -6.85
N ALA A 167 2.78 13.73 -6.29
CA ALA A 167 2.91 12.70 -5.24
C ALA A 167 3.32 11.33 -5.77
N LEU A 168 3.30 11.13 -7.09
CA LEU A 168 3.52 9.82 -7.72
C LEU A 168 4.89 9.20 -7.36
N VAL A 169 5.95 10.01 -7.28
CA VAL A 169 7.28 9.53 -6.84
C VAL A 169 7.30 9.18 -5.36
N ALA A 170 6.60 9.95 -4.52
CA ALA A 170 6.50 9.64 -3.10
C ALA A 170 5.74 8.33 -2.87
N ILE A 171 4.67 8.09 -3.63
CA ILE A 171 3.93 6.82 -3.55
C ILE A 171 4.78 5.65 -4.04
N ALA A 172 5.57 5.83 -5.11
CA ALA A 172 6.52 4.82 -5.57
C ALA A 172 7.58 4.48 -4.50
N LEU A 173 8.12 5.48 -3.80
CA LEU A 173 9.08 5.27 -2.71
C LEU A 173 8.44 4.56 -1.51
N ASN A 174 7.22 4.94 -1.11
CA ASN A 174 6.46 4.21 -0.09
C ASN A 174 6.25 2.74 -0.50
N ALA A 175 5.98 2.48 -1.78
CA ALA A 175 5.88 1.11 -2.29
C ALA A 175 7.16 0.31 -2.18
N ILE A 176 8.29 0.92 -2.52
CA ILE A 176 9.59 0.28 -2.37
C ILE A 176 9.85 -0.04 -0.90
N ILE A 177 9.54 0.90 0.01
CA ILE A 177 9.73 0.69 1.47
C ILE A 177 8.91 -0.50 1.97
N LEU A 178 7.68 -0.70 1.50
CA LEU A 178 6.82 -1.84 1.87
C LEU A 178 7.26 -3.17 1.24
N ILE A 179 7.61 -3.14 -0.05
CA ILE A 179 7.93 -4.36 -0.80
C ILE A 179 9.31 -4.91 -0.41
N THR A 180 10.28 -4.04 -0.08
CA THR A 180 11.66 -4.46 0.25
C THR A 180 11.74 -5.50 1.38
N PRO A 181 11.12 -5.31 2.58
CA PRO A 181 11.17 -6.30 3.65
C PRO A 181 10.46 -7.60 3.29
N LEU A 182 9.37 -7.55 2.51
CA LEU A 182 8.68 -8.74 2.03
C LEU A 182 9.54 -9.51 1.02
N LEU A 183 10.20 -8.81 0.10
CA LEU A 183 11.14 -9.42 -0.84
C LEU A 183 12.31 -10.08 -0.09
N LEU A 184 12.85 -9.43 0.93
CA LEU A 184 13.89 -10.02 1.79
C LEU A 184 13.38 -11.30 2.48
N LEU A 185 12.15 -11.28 3.01
CA LEU A 185 11.52 -12.45 3.64
C LEU A 185 11.39 -13.64 2.65
N LEU A 186 11.01 -13.36 1.40
CA LEU A 186 10.93 -14.36 0.33
C LEU A 186 12.31 -14.92 -0.02
N VAL A 187 13.32 -14.06 -0.20
CA VAL A 187 14.69 -14.48 -0.54
C VAL A 187 15.28 -15.38 0.54
N LEU A 188 15.05 -15.07 1.82
CA LEU A 188 15.50 -15.90 2.94
C LEU A 188 14.85 -17.30 2.98
N ASN A 189 13.75 -17.54 2.26
CA ASN A 189 13.08 -18.85 2.16
C ASN A 189 13.26 -19.54 0.81
N PHE A 190 14.03 -18.97 -0.11
CA PHE A 190 14.07 -19.40 -1.49
C PHE A 190 14.52 -20.86 -1.67
N GLU A 191 15.36 -21.39 -0.77
CA GLU A 191 15.88 -22.78 -0.85
C GLU A 191 15.00 -23.84 -0.17
N ARG A 192 13.95 -23.47 0.60
CA ARG A 192 13.22 -24.42 1.47
C ARG A 192 11.88 -24.92 0.96
N GLY A 193 11.44 -24.49 -0.23
CA GLY A 193 10.18 -24.94 -0.82
C GLY A 193 10.18 -24.82 -2.33
N ILE A 194 9.61 -25.83 -2.98
CA ILE A 194 9.42 -25.97 -4.44
C ILE A 194 9.17 -24.62 -5.11
N ASN A 195 10.01 -24.29 -6.10
CA ASN A 195 9.93 -23.17 -7.05
C ASN A 195 8.50 -22.64 -7.27
N ARG A 196 8.09 -21.64 -6.50
CA ARG A 196 6.85 -20.88 -6.75
C ARG A 196 7.22 -19.42 -6.86
N ASN A 197 7.22 -18.91 -8.09
CA ASN A 197 7.44 -17.49 -8.39
C ASN A 197 6.21 -16.61 -8.09
N ASN A 198 5.07 -17.25 -7.77
CA ASN A 198 3.80 -16.62 -7.42
C ASN A 198 3.88 -15.46 -6.40
N PRO A 199 4.57 -15.56 -5.26
CA PRO A 199 4.65 -14.46 -4.29
C PRO A 199 5.46 -13.27 -4.83
N LEU A 200 6.46 -13.50 -5.70
CA LEU A 200 7.17 -12.42 -6.39
C LEU A 200 6.24 -11.71 -7.39
N PHE A 201 5.44 -12.47 -8.13
CA PHE A 201 4.43 -11.92 -9.03
C PHE A 201 3.36 -11.13 -8.27
N ALA A 202 2.92 -11.61 -7.11
CA ALA A 202 1.97 -10.92 -6.25
C ALA A 202 2.51 -9.56 -5.77
N LEU A 203 3.76 -9.52 -5.28
CA LEU A 203 4.40 -8.28 -4.85
C LEU A 203 4.57 -7.27 -5.99
N ALA A 204 4.97 -7.75 -7.17
CA ALA A 204 5.11 -6.90 -8.35
C ALA A 204 3.76 -6.30 -8.78
N LEU A 205 2.70 -7.11 -8.81
CA LEU A 205 1.33 -6.65 -9.12
C LEU A 205 0.80 -5.67 -8.07
N ALA A 206 1.09 -5.90 -6.78
CA ALA A 206 0.69 -4.99 -5.72
C ALA A 206 1.31 -3.60 -5.92
N GLY A 207 2.62 -3.55 -6.20
CA GLY A 207 3.33 -2.30 -6.47
C GLY A 207 2.84 -1.59 -7.73
N SER A 208 2.67 -2.31 -8.83
CA SER A 208 2.22 -1.71 -10.10
C SER A 208 0.76 -1.24 -10.04
N LEU A 209 -0.13 -1.96 -9.38
CA LEU A 209 -1.52 -1.52 -9.15
C LEU A 209 -1.59 -0.29 -8.25
N ALA A 210 -0.79 -0.24 -7.17
CA ALA A 210 -0.69 0.95 -6.33
C ALA A 210 -0.28 2.19 -7.15
N MET A 211 0.66 2.01 -8.10
CA MET A 211 1.06 3.07 -9.03
C MET A 211 -0.04 3.47 -10.01
N VAL A 212 -0.81 2.52 -10.55
CA VAL A 212 -1.97 2.81 -11.41
C VAL A 212 -3.01 3.63 -10.64
N TYR A 213 -3.37 3.23 -9.43
CA TYR A 213 -4.36 3.94 -8.61
C TYR A 213 -3.87 5.33 -8.21
N ALA A 214 -2.59 5.47 -7.85
CA ALA A 214 -1.99 6.76 -7.58
C ALA A 214 -2.00 7.70 -8.79
N ALA A 215 -1.64 7.20 -9.98
CA ALA A 215 -1.65 7.96 -11.22
C ALA A 215 -3.07 8.38 -11.61
N LEU A 216 -4.03 7.47 -11.48
CA LEU A 216 -5.44 7.74 -11.76
C LEU A 216 -6.00 8.80 -10.81
N ALA A 217 -5.74 8.67 -9.52
CA ALA A 217 -6.17 9.62 -8.49
C ALA A 217 -5.56 11.01 -8.74
N GLN A 218 -4.26 11.09 -9.00
CA GLN A 218 -3.58 12.35 -9.33
C GLN A 218 -4.16 13.01 -10.58
N PHE A 219 -4.47 12.22 -11.62
CA PHE A 219 -5.09 12.72 -12.84
C PHE A 219 -6.51 13.25 -12.59
N MET A 220 -7.36 12.48 -11.90
CA MET A 220 -8.74 12.88 -11.61
C MET A 220 -8.82 14.14 -10.74
N LEU A 221 -7.94 14.27 -9.74
CA LEU A 221 -7.86 15.47 -8.90
C LEU A 221 -7.30 16.69 -9.64
N PHE A 222 -6.61 16.49 -10.76
CA PHE A 222 -6.15 17.58 -11.61
C PHE A 222 -7.24 18.12 -12.55
N LEU A 223 -8.17 17.27 -12.99
CA LEU A 223 -9.24 17.67 -13.92
C LEU A 223 -10.08 18.83 -13.37
N LYS A 224 -10.48 19.73 -14.28
CA LYS A 224 -11.32 20.88 -13.96
C LYS A 224 -12.77 20.43 -13.74
N ASN A 225 -13.05 19.92 -12.55
CA ASN A 225 -14.39 19.52 -12.13
C ASN A 225 -14.70 20.05 -10.71
N ARG A 226 -15.92 20.56 -10.50
CA ARG A 226 -16.39 21.11 -9.21
C ARG A 226 -16.45 20.04 -8.12
N TYR A 227 -16.73 18.80 -8.49
CA TYR A 227 -16.86 17.65 -7.57
C TYR A 227 -15.72 16.64 -7.74
N ARG A 228 -14.52 17.07 -8.12
CA ARG A 228 -13.39 16.18 -8.43
C ARG A 228 -13.02 15.18 -7.32
N ILE A 229 -13.13 15.58 -6.05
CA ILE A 229 -12.83 14.70 -4.90
C ILE A 229 -13.84 13.55 -4.88
N PHE A 230 -15.14 13.88 -4.99
CA PHE A 230 -16.21 12.90 -5.07
C PHE A 230 -16.04 11.95 -6.26
N TRP A 231 -15.74 12.47 -7.45
CA TRP A 231 -15.49 11.64 -8.64
C TRP A 231 -14.24 10.76 -8.50
N THR A 232 -13.18 11.26 -7.87
CA THR A 232 -11.97 10.46 -7.62
C THR A 232 -12.28 9.29 -6.67
N ILE A 233 -12.98 9.56 -5.57
CA ILE A 233 -13.40 8.51 -4.63
C ILE A 233 -14.32 7.51 -5.34
N ALA A 234 -15.36 7.99 -6.02
CA ALA A 234 -16.31 7.13 -6.72
C ALA A 234 -15.64 6.24 -7.77
N THR A 235 -14.72 6.78 -8.56
CA THR A 235 -13.98 6.01 -9.60
C THR A 235 -13.04 4.98 -8.99
N LEU A 236 -12.27 5.35 -7.95
CA LEU A 236 -11.40 4.40 -7.25
C LEU A 236 -12.20 3.30 -6.55
N THR A 237 -13.27 3.65 -5.84
CA THR A 237 -14.15 2.69 -5.18
C THR A 237 -14.80 1.75 -6.21
N ALA A 238 -15.29 2.28 -7.33
CA ALA A 238 -15.83 1.45 -8.40
C ALA A 238 -14.76 0.50 -8.95
N LEU A 239 -13.54 0.99 -9.20
CA LEU A 239 -12.45 0.16 -9.74
C LEU A 239 -11.99 -0.95 -8.78
N ILE A 240 -12.11 -0.72 -7.47
CA ILE A 240 -11.76 -1.69 -6.43
C ILE A 240 -12.91 -2.71 -6.22
N VAL A 241 -14.14 -2.23 -6.07
CA VAL A 241 -15.29 -3.04 -5.65
C VAL A 241 -15.96 -3.76 -6.81
N LEU A 242 -16.07 -3.13 -7.98
CA LEU A 242 -16.77 -3.70 -9.13
C LEU A 242 -16.17 -5.05 -9.57
N PRO A 243 -14.84 -5.22 -9.69
CA PRO A 243 -14.28 -6.53 -10.01
C PRO A 243 -14.62 -7.59 -8.96
N ILE A 244 -14.73 -7.25 -7.68
CA ILE A 244 -15.10 -8.19 -6.61
C ILE A 244 -16.56 -8.61 -6.75
N ILE A 245 -17.47 -7.67 -7.02
CA ILE A 245 -18.89 -7.98 -7.24
C ILE A 245 -19.04 -8.87 -8.49
N ILE A 246 -18.36 -8.52 -9.58
CA ILE A 246 -18.33 -9.32 -10.80
C ILE A 246 -17.76 -10.71 -10.51
N ALA A 247 -16.71 -10.81 -9.68
CA ALA A 247 -16.14 -12.09 -9.24
C ALA A 247 -17.20 -12.95 -8.60
N LEU A 248 -17.87 -12.42 -7.56
CA LEU A 248 -18.86 -13.15 -6.77
C LEU A 248 -20.04 -13.64 -7.64
N LEU A 249 -20.46 -12.81 -8.61
CA LEU A 249 -21.52 -13.18 -9.55
C LEU A 249 -21.08 -14.24 -10.57
N LEU A 250 -19.84 -14.16 -11.07
CA LEU A 250 -19.31 -15.05 -12.11
C LEU A 250 -18.64 -16.32 -11.56
N THR A 251 -18.25 -16.37 -10.29
CA THR A 251 -17.66 -17.56 -9.64
C THR A 251 -18.61 -18.75 -9.62
N ALA A 252 -19.89 -18.57 -9.96
CA ALA A 252 -20.80 -19.66 -10.22
C ALA A 252 -20.54 -20.39 -11.56
N ASN A 253 -19.72 -19.86 -12.50
CA ASN A 253 -19.69 -20.43 -13.85
C ASN A 253 -18.44 -20.25 -14.74
N THR A 254 -17.30 -19.71 -14.30
CA THR A 254 -16.14 -19.54 -15.20
C THR A 254 -14.84 -20.12 -14.67
N SER A 255 -14.46 -21.27 -15.22
CA SER A 255 -13.14 -21.88 -15.15
C SER A 255 -12.21 -21.31 -16.24
N ASP A 256 -10.93 -21.22 -15.90
CA ASP A 256 -9.75 -21.21 -16.80
C ASP A 256 -9.15 -19.88 -17.33
N ASN A 257 -9.77 -18.69 -17.18
CA ASN A 257 -9.12 -17.43 -17.59
C ASN A 257 -8.87 -16.45 -16.44
N TYR A 258 -7.63 -16.46 -15.91
CA TYR A 258 -7.18 -15.57 -14.83
C TYR A 258 -6.70 -14.19 -15.32
N PHE A 259 -6.52 -13.99 -16.62
CA PHE A 259 -5.88 -12.79 -17.14
C PHE A 259 -6.59 -11.46 -16.77
N PRO A 260 -7.93 -11.34 -16.87
CA PRO A 260 -8.62 -10.10 -16.47
C PRO A 260 -8.43 -9.76 -14.99
N TRP A 261 -8.23 -10.78 -14.15
CA TRP A 261 -8.06 -10.62 -12.71
C TRP A 261 -6.77 -9.91 -12.34
N PHE A 262 -5.75 -9.89 -13.21
CA PHE A 262 -4.50 -9.18 -12.95
C PHE A 262 -4.65 -7.66 -12.91
N PHE A 263 -5.77 -7.11 -13.42
CA PHE A 263 -6.08 -5.69 -13.36
C PHE A 263 -6.99 -5.31 -12.17
N SER A 264 -7.45 -6.30 -11.41
CA SER A 264 -8.29 -6.12 -10.22
C SER A 264 -7.44 -5.84 -8.99
N VAL A 265 -8.02 -5.17 -7.99
CA VAL A 265 -7.43 -5.01 -6.65
C VAL A 265 -7.07 -6.35 -6.00
N ALA A 266 -7.79 -7.41 -6.34
CA ALA A 266 -7.57 -8.75 -5.82
C ALA A 266 -6.40 -9.49 -6.48
N ALA A 267 -5.77 -8.92 -7.51
CA ALA A 267 -4.70 -9.58 -8.28
C ALA A 267 -3.56 -10.13 -7.42
N PRO A 268 -3.00 -9.39 -6.44
CA PRO A 268 -1.91 -9.90 -5.61
C PRO A 268 -2.33 -11.14 -4.80
N LEU A 269 -3.57 -11.15 -4.30
CA LEU A 269 -4.09 -12.30 -3.54
C LEU A 269 -4.36 -13.49 -4.46
N ILE A 270 -5.07 -13.28 -5.57
CA ILE A 270 -5.36 -14.35 -6.53
C ILE A 270 -4.07 -15.00 -7.03
N THR A 271 -3.05 -14.21 -7.33
CA THR A 271 -1.76 -14.73 -7.79
C THR A 271 -1.00 -15.48 -6.70
N LEU A 272 -1.09 -15.02 -5.45
CA LEU A 272 -0.48 -15.68 -4.29
C LEU A 272 -1.11 -17.06 -4.01
N PHE A 273 -2.42 -17.23 -4.22
CA PHE A 273 -3.17 -18.47 -3.99
C PHE A 273 -3.36 -19.35 -5.24
N ALA A 274 -2.73 -19.02 -6.37
CA ALA A 274 -2.82 -19.77 -7.63
C ALA A 274 -2.04 -21.11 -7.61
N ASP A 275 -2.37 -21.98 -6.66
CA ASP A 275 -1.69 -23.27 -6.45
C ASP A 275 -2.13 -24.35 -7.45
N SER A 276 -3.38 -24.27 -7.94
CA SER A 276 -3.97 -25.28 -8.82
C SER A 276 -3.67 -25.06 -10.30
N TYR A 277 -3.26 -23.85 -10.69
CA TYR A 277 -3.01 -23.47 -12.08
C TYR A 277 -1.76 -22.58 -12.17
N PRO A 278 -0.67 -23.03 -12.80
CA PRO A 278 0.56 -22.23 -12.91
C PRO A 278 0.29 -20.97 -13.73
N ILE A 279 0.57 -19.81 -13.14
CA ILE A 279 0.49 -18.52 -13.84
C ILE A 279 1.57 -18.50 -14.93
N SER A 280 1.16 -18.29 -16.17
CA SER A 280 2.10 -18.12 -17.28
C SER A 280 2.92 -16.82 -17.07
N PRO A 281 4.26 -16.89 -17.02
CA PRO A 281 5.10 -15.70 -16.88
C PRO A 281 4.85 -14.66 -17.98
N ILE A 282 4.47 -15.10 -19.19
CA ILE A 282 4.17 -14.21 -20.32
C ILE A 282 2.92 -13.38 -20.04
N GLN A 283 1.85 -14.00 -19.53
CA GLN A 283 0.61 -13.29 -19.17
C GLN A 283 0.84 -12.27 -18.05
N PHE A 284 1.64 -12.66 -17.06
CA PHE A 284 2.05 -11.77 -15.97
C PHE A 284 2.86 -10.57 -16.49
N LEU A 285 3.90 -10.80 -17.29
CA LEU A 285 4.72 -9.72 -17.86
C LEU A 285 3.89 -8.79 -18.74
N PHE A 286 2.97 -9.33 -19.52
CA PHE A 286 2.05 -8.55 -20.34
C PHE A 286 1.11 -7.69 -19.49
N ALA A 287 0.57 -8.22 -18.39
CA ALA A 287 -0.25 -7.44 -17.46
C ALA A 287 0.52 -6.29 -16.81
N ILE A 288 1.75 -6.54 -16.34
CA ILE A 288 2.64 -5.50 -15.81
C ILE A 288 2.94 -4.44 -16.87
N PHE A 289 3.25 -4.86 -18.10
CA PHE A 289 3.48 -3.94 -19.21
C PHE A 289 2.27 -3.04 -19.46
N CYS A 290 1.06 -3.61 -19.55
CA CYS A 290 -0.17 -2.84 -19.70
C CYS A 290 -0.38 -1.84 -18.56
N GLN A 291 -0.10 -2.23 -17.32
CA GLN A 291 -0.21 -1.34 -16.15
C GLN A 291 0.80 -0.19 -16.21
N LEU A 292 2.06 -0.47 -16.59
CA LEU A 292 3.10 0.55 -16.77
C LEU A 292 2.76 1.52 -17.91
N VAL A 293 2.27 1.01 -19.04
CA VAL A 293 1.77 1.83 -20.15
C VAL A 293 0.61 2.71 -19.69
N THR A 294 -0.31 2.18 -18.89
CA THR A 294 -1.43 2.94 -18.32
C THR A 294 -0.94 4.09 -17.44
N VAL A 295 0.00 3.82 -16.53
CA VAL A 295 0.64 4.86 -15.70
C VAL A 295 1.32 5.91 -16.56
N TRP A 296 2.10 5.48 -17.56
CA TRP A 296 2.80 6.38 -18.46
C TRP A 296 1.83 7.28 -19.24
N LEU A 297 0.75 6.73 -19.79
CA LEU A 297 -0.28 7.49 -20.50
C LEU A 297 -0.97 8.51 -19.59
N LEU A 298 -1.31 8.14 -18.35
CA LEU A 298 -1.91 9.05 -17.37
C LEU A 298 -0.97 10.19 -16.99
N VAL A 299 0.30 9.88 -16.74
CA VAL A 299 1.33 10.89 -16.43
C VAL A 299 1.57 11.80 -17.63
N PHE A 300 1.60 11.25 -18.84
CA PHE A 300 1.76 12.04 -20.06
C PHE A 300 0.56 12.96 -20.30
N LYS A 301 -0.67 12.47 -20.14
CA LYS A 301 -1.89 13.28 -20.22
C LYS A 301 -1.92 14.37 -19.15
N LEU A 302 -1.51 14.06 -17.91
CA LEU A 302 -1.38 15.04 -16.84
C LEU A 302 -0.41 16.15 -17.25
N LYS A 303 0.77 15.81 -17.77
CA LYS A 303 1.75 16.79 -18.27
C LYS A 303 1.18 17.66 -19.39
N GLN A 304 0.56 17.06 -20.41
CA GLN A 304 -0.04 17.82 -21.52
C GLN A 304 -1.10 18.81 -21.03
N GLN A 305 -1.94 18.42 -20.07
CA GLN A 305 -2.98 19.29 -19.53
C GLN A 305 -2.39 20.40 -18.66
N LEU A 306 -1.28 20.12 -17.98
CA LEU A 306 -0.52 21.09 -17.20
C LEU A 306 0.01 22.20 -18.10
N ASP A 307 0.70 21.83 -19.18
CA ASP A 307 1.27 22.77 -20.16
C ASP A 307 0.17 23.65 -20.79
N LYS A 308 -0.97 23.05 -21.20
CA LYS A 308 -2.12 23.80 -21.76
C LYS A 308 -2.75 24.81 -20.79
N THR A 309 -2.73 24.52 -19.50
CA THR A 309 -3.36 25.40 -18.51
C THR A 309 -2.51 26.65 -18.26
N GLU A 310 -1.22 26.61 -18.58
CA GLU A 310 -0.31 27.74 -18.47
C GLU A 310 -0.38 28.67 -19.67
N GLU A 311 -0.65 28.17 -20.88
CA GLU A 311 -0.82 29.00 -22.09
C GLU A 311 -2.06 29.90 -22.04
N LEU A 312 -3.04 29.58 -21.18
CA LEU A 312 -4.32 30.27 -21.06
C LEU A 312 -4.37 31.28 -19.90
N THR A 313 -3.29 31.45 -19.13
CA THR A 313 -3.17 32.41 -18.01
C THR A 313 -2.06 33.41 -18.26
#